data_AF-A0A9P0ZDK0-F1
#
_entry.id   AF-A0A9P0ZDK0-F1
#
_cell.length_a   1.000
_cell.length_b   1.000
_cell.length_c   1.000
_cell.angle_alpha   90.00
_cell.angle_beta   90.00
_cell.angle_gamma   90.00
#
_symmetry.space_group_name_H-M   'P 1'
#
loop_
_entity.id
_entity.type
_entity.pdbx_description
1 polymer ?
#
loop_
_entity_poly.entity_id
_entity_poly.type
_entity_poly.pdbx_seq_one_letter_code
_entity_poly.pdbx_strand_id
1 'polypeptide(L)'
;MIGSAKQSGGLYLLEHSPHSPNSTNKTTSSESQFNHKFLGSLSRSQFDTQIQLWHYRLGHPNVLYLEKIFPSLFINKSSAFDCEFCQLAKHTKSHYPSLPYKPSKPFSLIHSDVW
;
A
#
# COMPACT_ATOMS: atom_id res chain seq x y z
N MET A 1 -17.32 -17.88 14.72
CA MET A 1 -17.92 -17.18 15.87
C MET A 1 -17.79 -15.70 15.60
N ILE A 2 -18.88 -15.01 15.28
CA ILE A 2 -18.90 -13.55 15.07
C ILE A 2 -18.97 -12.90 16.46
N GLY A 3 -18.04 -11.99 16.75
CA GLY A 3 -17.86 -11.38 18.08
C GLY A 3 -19.07 -10.56 18.53
N SER A 4 -19.24 -10.42 19.85
CA SER A 4 -20.33 -9.67 20.46
C SER A 4 -20.19 -8.17 20.16
N ALA A 5 -21.23 -7.55 19.62
CA ALA A 5 -21.31 -6.11 19.36
C ALA A 5 -22.48 -5.48 20.13
N LYS A 6 -22.30 -4.25 20.61
CA LYS A 6 -23.28 -3.47 21.37
C LYS A 6 -23.77 -2.27 20.56
N GLN A 7 -25.08 -2.05 20.53
CA GLN A 7 -25.68 -0.94 19.80
C GLN A 7 -25.70 0.34 20.64
N SER A 8 -25.27 1.47 20.06
CA SER A 8 -25.38 2.81 20.65
C SER A 8 -25.66 3.84 19.58
N GLY A 9 -26.70 4.66 19.75
CA GLY A 9 -27.07 5.73 18.81
C GLY A 9 -27.37 5.25 17.38
N GLY A 10 -27.76 3.99 17.19
CA GLY A 10 -28.01 3.40 15.87
C GLY A 10 -26.80 2.70 15.22
N LEU A 11 -25.63 2.69 15.86
CA LEU A 11 -24.42 2.02 15.38
C LEU A 11 -24.07 0.82 16.26
N TYR A 12 -23.51 -0.25 15.68
CA TYR A 12 -23.05 -1.44 16.41
C TYR A 12 -21.53 -1.39 16.64
N LEU A 13 -21.11 -1.37 17.90
CA LEU A 13 -19.71 -1.29 18.34
C LEU A 13 -19.24 -2.66 18.84
N LEU A 14 -18.13 -3.18 18.32
CA LEU A 14 -17.54 -4.43 18.82
C LEU A 14 -16.75 -4.15 20.11
N GLU A 15 -17.09 -4.85 21.20
CA GLU A 15 -16.39 -4.71 22.48
C GLU A 15 -15.08 -5.52 22.45
N HIS A 16 -13.93 -4.83 22.57
CA HIS A 16 -12.65 -5.50 22.84
C HIS A 16 -12.50 -5.66 24.36
N SER A 17 -12.42 -6.91 24.83
CA SER A 17 -12.15 -7.23 26.24
C SER A 17 -10.71 -6.88 26.62
N PRO A 18 -10.46 -5.99 27.59
CA PRO A 18 -9.11 -5.70 28.07
C PRO A 18 -8.79 -6.58 29.27
N HIS A 19 -7.70 -7.35 29.17
CA HIS A 19 -7.08 -7.98 30.34
C HIS A 19 -6.17 -6.96 31.03
N SER A 20 -6.44 -6.65 32.30
CA SER A 20 -5.67 -5.73 33.19
C SER A 20 -4.44 -6.44 33.79
N PRO A 21 -3.33 -5.73 34.12
CA PRO A 21 -3.22 -5.11 35.45
C PRO A 21 -2.59 -3.69 35.49
N ASN A 22 -3.29 -2.79 36.19
CA ASN A 22 -2.85 -1.73 37.12
C ASN A 22 -1.47 -1.04 36.96
N SER A 23 -1.47 0.27 36.68
CA SER A 23 -0.90 1.29 37.59
C SER A 23 -1.29 2.72 37.18
N THR A 24 -1.40 3.58 38.17
CA THR A 24 -2.07 4.89 38.20
C THR A 24 -1.25 6.06 37.64
N ASN A 25 -1.99 7.00 37.02
CA ASN A 25 -1.77 8.46 36.94
C ASN A 25 -1.31 9.05 35.58
N LYS A 26 -2.20 9.94 35.10
CA LYS A 26 -1.99 11.18 34.32
C LYS A 26 -2.04 11.11 32.78
N THR A 27 -3.22 11.53 32.31
CA THR A 27 -3.45 12.48 31.20
C THR A 27 -3.05 12.05 29.79
N THR A 28 -3.82 12.56 28.82
CA THR A 28 -3.51 12.70 27.38
C THR A 28 -3.81 11.50 26.46
N SER A 29 -4.89 11.69 25.67
CA SER A 29 -4.99 11.56 24.20
C SER A 29 -4.18 10.50 23.44
N SER A 30 -4.87 9.91 22.44
CA SER A 30 -4.36 9.17 21.26
C SER A 30 -3.99 7.69 21.54
N GLU A 31 -4.08 6.71 20.64
CA GLU A 31 -4.42 6.60 19.22
C GLU A 31 -4.52 5.08 18.93
N SER A 32 -5.45 4.65 18.07
CA SER A 32 -5.70 3.23 17.78
C SER A 32 -4.67 2.63 16.80
N GLN A 33 -4.00 1.57 17.25
CA GLN A 33 -3.03 0.80 16.47
C GLN A 33 -3.71 0.01 15.35
N PHE A 34 -3.53 0.47 14.11
CA PHE A 34 -3.78 -0.31 12.90
C PHE A 34 -2.52 -1.12 12.54
N ASN A 35 -2.64 -2.45 12.56
CA ASN A 35 -1.58 -3.36 12.15
C ASN A 35 -1.47 -3.41 10.61
N HIS A 36 -0.81 -2.44 10.02
CA HIS A 36 -0.11 -2.64 8.74
C HIS A 36 1.27 -3.23 9.06
N LYS A 37 1.82 -4.10 8.21
CA LYS A 37 3.22 -4.55 8.27
C LYS A 37 4.18 -3.37 7.98
N PHE A 38 4.22 -2.39 8.86
CA PHE A 38 4.91 -1.10 8.71
C PHE A 38 6.26 -1.04 9.43
N LEU A 39 6.57 -2.01 10.31
CA LEU A 39 7.86 -2.11 10.98
C LEU A 39 8.83 -3.00 10.20
N GLY A 40 9.31 -2.45 9.09
CA GLY A 40 10.40 -3.01 8.29
C GLY A 40 11.36 -1.91 7.84
N SER A 41 11.82 -1.08 8.77
CA SER A 41 13.12 -0.36 8.72
C SER A 41 13.12 0.73 9.80
N LEU A 42 13.74 0.43 10.95
CA LEU A 42 14.00 1.39 12.01
C LEU A 42 15.21 2.25 11.63
N SER A 43 15.06 3.10 10.61
CA SER A 43 15.94 4.24 10.29
C SER A 43 15.34 5.12 9.19
N ARG A 44 14.04 5.42 9.27
CA ARG A 44 13.38 6.31 8.30
C ARG A 44 13.17 7.68 8.91
N SER A 45 13.66 8.73 8.27
CA SER A 45 13.51 10.09 8.80
C SER A 45 12.04 10.53 8.77
N GLN A 46 11.65 11.44 9.67
CA GLN A 46 10.28 11.97 9.75
C GLN A 46 9.77 12.57 8.42
N PHE A 47 10.68 13.08 7.59
CA PHE A 47 10.34 13.61 6.27
C PHE A 47 10.04 12.50 5.25
N ASP A 48 10.70 11.34 5.35
CA ASP A 48 10.41 10.21 4.45
C ASP A 48 9.03 9.62 4.71
N THR A 49 8.59 9.63 5.97
CA THR A 49 7.24 9.18 6.34
C THR A 49 6.17 10.16 5.85
N GLN A 50 6.46 11.47 5.80
CA GLN A 50 5.55 12.46 5.20
C GLN A 50 5.47 12.34 3.68
N ILE A 51 6.60 12.10 3.00
CA ILE A 51 6.62 11.85 1.55
C ILE A 51 5.78 10.60 1.22
N GLN A 52 5.97 9.51 1.98
CA GLN A 52 5.16 8.30 1.87
C GLN A 52 3.66 8.58 2.04
N LEU A 53 3.30 9.33 3.08
CA LEU A 53 1.91 9.67 3.37
C LEU A 53 1.26 10.43 2.22
N TRP A 54 1.93 11.47 1.71
CA TRP A 54 1.40 12.27 0.60
C TRP A 54 1.38 11.49 -0.72
N HIS A 55 2.36 10.63 -0.96
CA HIS A 55 2.35 9.72 -2.09
C HIS A 55 1.10 8.80 -2.08
N TYR A 56 0.73 8.24 -0.92
CA TYR A 56 -0.47 7.42 -0.81
C TYR A 56 -1.76 8.23 -0.94
N ARG A 57 -1.85 9.40 -0.28
CA ARG A 57 -3.04 10.26 -0.31
C ARG A 57 -3.36 10.80 -1.70
N LEU A 58 -2.35 11.01 -2.54
CA LEU A 58 -2.51 11.55 -3.90
C LEU A 58 -2.63 10.47 -4.98
N GLY A 59 -2.74 9.19 -4.61
CA GLY A 59 -2.93 8.12 -5.58
C GLY A 59 -1.66 7.75 -6.33
N HIS A 60 -0.54 7.63 -5.62
CA HIS A 60 0.73 7.14 -6.14
C HIS A 60 1.36 7.98 -7.29
N PRO A 61 1.43 9.32 -7.18
CA PRO A 61 2.09 10.14 -8.19
C PRO A 61 3.59 9.83 -8.27
N ASN A 62 4.19 10.16 -9.42
CA ASN A 62 5.64 10.11 -9.60
C ASN A 62 6.34 10.97 -8.52
N VAL A 63 7.43 10.47 -7.95
CA VAL A 63 8.20 11.18 -6.90
C VAL A 63 8.68 12.55 -7.37
N LEU A 64 9.11 12.67 -8.62
CA LEU A 64 9.50 13.95 -9.22
C LEU A 64 8.34 14.94 -9.32
N TYR A 65 7.11 14.44 -9.44
CA TYR A 65 5.92 15.28 -9.40
C TYR A 65 5.58 15.69 -7.97
N LEU A 66 5.76 14.77 -7.01
CA LEU A 66 5.56 15.04 -5.59
C LEU A 66 6.56 16.09 -5.07
N GLU A 67 7.80 16.07 -5.55
CA GLU A 67 8.84 17.07 -5.28
C GLU A 67 8.42 18.48 -5.72
N LYS A 68 7.72 18.60 -6.86
CA LYS A 68 7.22 19.89 -7.35
C LYS A 68 6.07 20.45 -6.50
N ILE A 69 5.22 19.58 -5.96
CA ILE A 69 4.07 19.99 -5.14
C ILE A 69 4.49 20.27 -3.69
N PHE A 70 5.45 19.51 -3.16
CA PHE A 70 5.93 19.63 -1.78
C PHE A 70 7.44 19.83 -1.69
N PRO A 71 8.00 20.91 -2.26
CA PRO A 71 9.46 21.11 -2.33
C PRO A 71 10.13 21.14 -0.95
N SER A 72 9.43 21.58 0.09
CA SER A 72 9.93 21.59 1.47
C SER A 72 10.23 20.20 2.03
N LEU A 73 9.57 19.15 1.53
CA LEU A 73 9.78 17.78 1.98
C LEU A 73 11.03 17.13 1.38
N PHE A 74 11.56 17.68 0.28
CA PHE A 74 12.67 17.12 -0.50
C PHE A 74 13.99 17.90 -0.36
N ILE A 75 14.06 18.91 0.52
CA ILE A 75 15.27 19.71 0.75
C ILE A 75 16.42 18.79 1.20
N ASN A 76 17.57 18.89 0.51
CA ASN A 76 18.79 18.11 0.78
C ASN A 76 18.60 16.58 0.78
N LYS A 77 17.59 16.08 0.06
CA LYS A 77 17.30 14.65 -0.06
C LYS A 77 17.31 14.19 -1.49
N SER A 78 17.75 12.95 -1.68
CA SER A 78 17.54 12.25 -2.93
C SER A 78 16.05 11.96 -3.11
N SER A 79 15.53 12.13 -4.32
CA SER A 79 14.18 11.72 -4.73
C SER A 79 14.03 10.19 -4.86
N ALA A 80 14.96 9.44 -4.27
CA ALA A 80 14.90 7.99 -4.15
C ALA A 80 13.85 7.59 -3.09
N PHE A 81 12.62 7.41 -3.55
CA PHE A 81 11.53 6.85 -2.77
C PHE A 81 11.01 5.58 -3.44
N ASP A 82 11.09 4.46 -2.71
CA ASP A 82 10.59 3.17 -3.17
C ASP A 82 9.21 2.88 -2.57
N CYS A 83 8.26 2.60 -3.46
CA CYS A 83 6.92 2.18 -3.12
C CYS A 83 6.66 0.81 -3.74
N GLU A 84 6.46 -0.20 -2.90
CA GLU A 84 6.19 -1.58 -3.32
C GLU A 84 5.00 -1.67 -4.30
N PHE A 85 3.89 -1.00 -3.99
CA PHE A 85 2.71 -0.97 -4.86
C PHE A 85 3.02 -0.38 -6.25
N CYS A 86 3.80 0.70 -6.32
CA CYS A 86 4.20 1.28 -7.59
C CYS A 86 5.15 0.38 -8.36
N GLN A 87 6.08 -0.29 -7.67
CA GLN A 87 7.01 -1.23 -8.30
C GLN A 87 6.25 -2.41 -8.91
N LEU A 88 5.31 -2.99 -8.15
CA LEU A 88 4.45 -4.08 -8.62
C LEU A 88 3.55 -3.63 -9.78
N ALA A 89 2.97 -2.43 -9.72
CA ALA A 89 2.13 -1.90 -10.80
C ALA A 89 2.93 -1.60 -12.09
N LYS A 90 4.21 -1.22 -11.95
CA LYS A 90 5.12 -0.97 -13.08
C LYS A 90 5.72 -2.26 -13.64
N HIS A 91 5.56 -3.39 -12.95
CA HIS A 91 6.10 -4.66 -13.41
C HIS A 91 5.35 -5.08 -14.67
N THR A 92 6.02 -4.94 -15.82
CA THR A 92 5.49 -5.42 -17.09
C THR A 92 5.78 -6.92 -17.21
N LYS A 93 4.84 -7.66 -17.78
CA LYS A 93 5.10 -9.04 -18.17
C LYS A 93 6.22 -9.02 -19.22
N SER A 94 7.20 -9.90 -19.07
CA SER A 94 8.18 -10.14 -20.12
C SER A 94 7.47 -10.50 -21.43
N HIS A 95 8.10 -10.21 -22.57
CA HIS A 95 7.56 -10.61 -23.85
C HIS A 95 7.28 -12.12 -23.87
N TYR A 96 6.17 -12.49 -24.49
CA TYR A 96 5.93 -13.90 -24.77
C TYR A 96 7.11 -14.43 -25.59
N PRO A 97 7.69 -15.58 -25.20
CA PRO A 97 8.74 -16.19 -26.00
C PRO A 97 8.20 -16.42 -27.42
N SER A 98 9.02 -16.15 -28.42
CA SER A 98 8.66 -16.48 -29.79
C SER A 98 8.43 -17.99 -29.88
N LEU A 99 7.22 -18.37 -30.27
CA LEU A 99 6.96 -19.77 -30.57
C LEU A 99 7.78 -20.14 -31.82
N PRO A 100 8.58 -21.21 -31.79
CA PRO A 100 9.33 -21.66 -32.96
C PRO A 100 8.42 -22.26 -34.03
N TYR A 101 7.15 -22.51 -33.71
CA TYR A 101 6.20 -23.15 -34.59
C TYR A 101 5.77 -22.21 -35.72
N LYS A 102 6.24 -22.52 -36.93
CA LYS A 102 5.75 -21.92 -38.17
C LYS A 102 4.92 -22.98 -38.90
N PRO A 103 3.60 -22.76 -39.12
CA PRO A 103 2.79 -23.69 -39.88
C PRO A 103 3.34 -23.82 -41.31
N SER A 104 3.64 -25.05 -41.74
CA SER A 104 4.22 -25.34 -43.06
C SER A 104 3.19 -25.66 -44.14
N LYS A 105 1.90 -25.76 -43.75
CA LYS A 105 0.79 -26.10 -44.65
C LYS A 105 -0.42 -25.19 -44.38
N PRO A 106 -1.24 -24.86 -45.39
CA PRO A 106 -2.50 -24.15 -45.21
C PRO A 106 -3.41 -24.87 -44.20
N PHE A 107 -4.15 -24.11 -43.38
CA PHE A 107 -5.10 -24.62 -42.38
C PHE A 107 -4.53 -25.54 -41.30
N SER A 108 -3.21 -25.60 -41.12
CA SER A 108 -2.59 -26.43 -40.06
C SER A 108 -2.77 -25.91 -38.63
N LEU A 109 -3.19 -24.64 -38.48
CA LEU A 109 -3.51 -24.02 -37.20
C LEU A 109 -4.66 -23.02 -37.40
N ILE A 110 -5.76 -23.23 -36.69
CA ILE A 110 -6.94 -22.36 -36.69
C ILE A 110 -7.18 -21.94 -35.24
N HIS A 111 -7.16 -20.64 -34.97
CA HIS A 111 -7.58 -20.09 -33.67
C HIS A 111 -9.02 -19.62 -33.80
N SER A 112 -9.91 -20.21 -33.01
CA SER A 112 -11.28 -19.74 -32.81
C SER A 112 -11.43 -19.36 -31.35
N ASP A 113 -11.96 -18.16 -31.09
CA ASP A 113 -12.26 -17.70 -29.74
C ASP A 113 -13.77 -17.43 -29.63
N VAL A 114 -14.35 -17.70 -28.47
CA VAL A 114 -15.74 -17.37 -28.16
C VAL A 114 -15.69 -16.34 -27.06
N TRP A 115 -16.01 -15.11 -27.43
CA TRP A 115 -16.03 -13.98 -26.50
C TRP A 115 -17.13 -14.15 -25.45
#